data_AF-A0A8T1GVJ7-F1
#
_entry.id   AF-A0A8T1GVJ7-F1
#
_cell.length_a   1.000
_cell.length_b   1.000
_cell.length_c   1.000
_cell.angle_alpha   90.00
_cell.angle_beta   90.00
_cell.angle_gamma   90.00
#
_symmetry.space_group_name_H-M   'P 1'
#
loop_
_entity.id
_entity.type
_entity.pdbx_description
1 polymer ?
#
loop_
_entity_poly.entity_id
_entity_poly.type
_entity_poly.pdbx_seq_one_letter_code
_entity_poly.pdbx_strand_id
1 'polypeptide(L)'
;MDRTLPLTAAHKTARMGWAEEHILEPDKWISIIFSDEKKLNLDGPDGFKYYWRDMRRPAPAYVRRQNGGGSVMVWGAFSAAGKSKLAILRGCQNSAR
;
A
#
# COMPACT_ATOMS: atom_id res chain seq x y z
N MET A 1 -7.15 18.00 -11.17
CA MET A 1 -7.27 17.85 -9.70
C MET A 1 -5.88 17.72 -9.16
N ASP A 2 -5.50 18.60 -8.24
CA ASP A 2 -4.26 18.47 -7.47
C ASP A 2 -4.26 17.09 -6.78
N ARG A 3 -3.23 16.29 -7.06
CA ARG A 3 -3.07 14.93 -6.51
C ARG A 3 -2.20 14.91 -5.25
N THR A 4 -1.89 16.09 -4.72
CA THR A 4 -1.11 16.24 -3.51
C THR A 4 -1.91 15.70 -2.32
N LEU A 5 -1.31 14.77 -1.57
CA LEU A 5 -1.90 14.27 -0.33
C LEU A 5 -2.10 15.45 0.63
N PRO A 6 -3.28 15.60 1.25
CA PRO A 6 -3.54 16.71 2.17
C PRO A 6 -2.74 16.50 3.47
N LEU A 7 -1.51 17.00 3.50
CA LEU A 7 -0.66 17.02 4.69
C LEU A 7 -0.90 18.30 5.48
N THR A 8 -1.32 18.15 6.74
CA THR A 8 -1.40 19.25 7.70
C THR A 8 0.00 19.80 8.00
N ALA A 9 0.09 21.01 8.55
CA ALA A 9 1.37 21.56 9.01
C ALA A 9 2.05 20.63 10.03
N ALA A 10 1.28 20.09 10.98
CA ALA A 10 1.77 19.12 11.96
C ALA A 10 2.36 17.86 11.31
N HIS A 11 1.70 17.31 10.28
CA HIS A 11 2.24 16.16 9.54
C HIS A 11 3.58 16.49 8.88
N LYS A 12 3.72 17.69 8.29
CA LYS A 12 4.95 18.11 7.63
C LYS A 12 6.10 18.24 8.63
N THR A 13 5.86 18.91 9.77
CA THR A 13 6.86 19.05 10.84
C THR A 13 7.28 17.70 11.40
N ALA A 14 6.33 16.82 11.74
CA ALA A 14 6.65 15.50 12.28
C ALA A 14 7.45 14.62 11.30
N ARG A 15 7.06 14.62 10.01
CA ARG A 15 7.78 13.87 8.96
C ARG A 15 9.18 14.43 8.73
N MET A 16 9.35 15.74 8.79
CA MET A 16 10.64 16.40 8.62
C MET A 16 11.59 16.04 9.77
N GLY A 17 11.14 16.20 11.03
CA GLY A 17 11.96 15.83 12.18
C GLY A 17 12.34 14.35 12.21
N TRP A 18 11.40 13.47 11.88
CA TRP A 18 11.69 12.03 11.78
C TRP A 18 12.73 11.73 10.68
N ALA A 19 12.61 12.38 9.52
CA ALA A 19 13.57 12.20 8.43
C ALA A 19 14.96 12.73 8.79
N GLU A 20 15.06 13.91 9.40
CA GLU A 20 16.33 14.49 9.85
C GLU A 20 17.04 13.60 10.88
N GLU A 21 16.30 12.99 11.79
CA GLU A 21 16.85 12.07 12.80
C GLU A 21 17.41 10.79 12.17
N HIS A 22 16.71 10.21 11.19
CA HIS A 22 17.02 8.87 10.68
C HIS A 22 17.86 8.85 9.39
N ILE A 23 18.05 10.00 8.71
CA ILE A 23 18.76 10.06 7.42
C ILE A 23 20.25 9.71 7.53
N LEU A 24 20.87 9.98 8.69
CA LEU A 24 22.30 9.77 8.91
C LEU A 24 22.65 8.38 9.47
N GLU A 25 21.66 7.50 9.61
CA GLU A 25 21.84 6.19 10.25
C GLU A 25 21.57 5.01 9.30
N PRO A 26 22.33 4.89 8.19
CA PRO A 26 22.05 3.91 7.14
C PRO A 26 22.13 2.46 7.63
N ASP A 27 23.03 2.19 8.59
CA ASP A 27 23.24 0.86 9.14
C ASP A 27 22.03 0.35 9.94
N LYS A 28 21.23 1.26 10.51
CA LYS A 28 20.00 0.88 11.22
C LYS A 28 18.94 0.31 10.28
N TRP A 29 18.91 0.69 9.01
CA TRP A 29 17.90 0.17 8.07
C TRP A 29 18.02 -1.33 7.82
N ILE A 30 19.21 -1.90 7.98
CA ILE A 30 19.45 -3.33 7.76
C ILE A 30 18.73 -4.19 8.82
N SER A 31 18.60 -3.68 10.04
CA SER A 31 17.95 -4.38 11.15
C SER A 31 16.44 -4.08 11.28
N ILE A 32 15.92 -3.13 10.51
CA ILE A 32 14.50 -2.75 10.56
C ILE A 32 13.65 -3.75 9.75
N ILE A 33 12.55 -4.18 10.36
CA ILE A 33 11.48 -4.94 9.70
C ILE A 33 10.32 -3.98 9.43
N PHE A 34 9.99 -3.78 8.17
CA PHE A 34 8.81 -3.04 7.73
C PHE A 34 7.63 -4.00 7.61
N SER A 35 6.43 -3.55 7.97
CA SER A 35 5.19 -4.31 7.78
C SER A 35 4.06 -3.38 7.39
N ASP A 36 3.10 -3.89 6.62
CA ASP A 36 1.91 -3.15 6.23
C ASP A 36 0.78 -4.12 5.82
N GLU A 37 -0.45 -3.60 5.80
CA GLU A 37 -1.60 -4.25 5.19
C GLU A 37 -1.88 -3.73 3.78
N LYS A 38 -2.18 -4.64 2.85
CA LYS A 38 -2.60 -4.28 1.50
C LYS A 38 -3.88 -4.99 1.11
N LYS A 39 -4.85 -4.22 0.62
CA LYS A 39 -6.02 -4.74 -0.09
C LYS A 39 -5.71 -4.88 -1.58
N LEU A 40 -5.98 -6.05 -2.14
CA LEU A 40 -5.89 -6.41 -3.56
C LEU A 40 -7.30 -6.67 -4.10
N ASN A 41 -7.74 -5.92 -5.11
CA ASN A 41 -9.05 -6.08 -5.73
C ASN A 41 -9.02 -7.13 -6.85
N LEU A 42 -10.10 -7.91 -6.98
CA LEU A 42 -10.18 -9.01 -7.94
C LEU A 42 -10.70 -8.59 -9.33
N ASP A 43 -11.33 -7.42 -9.43
CA ASP A 43 -12.18 -7.01 -10.55
C ASP A 43 -11.54 -5.99 -11.50
N GLY A 44 -10.28 -5.62 -11.28
CA GLY A 44 -9.57 -4.71 -12.17
C GLY A 44 -8.28 -4.18 -11.58
N PRO A 45 -7.44 -3.53 -12.40
CA PRO A 45 -6.09 -3.20 -12.00
C PRO A 45 -6.08 -2.21 -10.82
N ASP A 46 -5.48 -2.65 -9.72
CA ASP A 46 -4.93 -1.79 -8.66
C ASP A 46 -3.70 -0.98 -9.17
N GLY A 47 -3.79 -0.43 -10.39
CA GLY A 47 -2.78 0.45 -10.97
C GLY A 47 -1.99 -0.07 -12.17
N PHE A 48 -2.27 -1.25 -12.73
CA PHE A 48 -1.61 -1.65 -13.97
C PHE A 48 -2.20 -0.93 -15.21
N LYS A 49 -1.33 -0.20 -15.91
CA LYS A 49 -1.59 0.54 -17.16
C LYS A 49 -1.88 -0.35 -18.38
N TYR A 50 -1.59 -1.64 -18.29
CA TYR A 50 -1.63 -2.56 -19.44
C TYR A 50 -2.59 -3.71 -19.16
N TYR A 51 -3.49 -3.96 -20.10
CA TYR A 51 -4.44 -5.06 -20.09
C TYR A 51 -4.67 -5.54 -21.52
N TRP A 52 -4.97 -6.83 -21.68
CA TRP A 52 -5.39 -7.40 -22.95
C TRP A 52 -6.88 -7.10 -23.16
N ARG A 53 -7.24 -6.59 -24.34
CA ARG A 53 -8.63 -6.26 -24.66
C ARG A 53 -9.00 -6.63 -26.07
N ASP A 54 -10.24 -7.08 -26.25
CA ASP A 54 -10.88 -7.15 -27.55
C ASP A 54 -11.19 -5.73 -28.05
N MET A 55 -10.69 -5.37 -29.23
CA MET A 55 -10.90 -4.04 -29.82
C MET A 55 -12.35 -3.78 -30.26
N ARG A 56 -13.18 -4.84 -30.34
CA ARG A 56 -14.61 -4.74 -30.71
C ARG A 56 -15.48 -4.27 -29.55
N ARG A 57 -14.96 -4.29 -28.32
CA ARG A 57 -15.67 -3.89 -27.10
C ARG A 57 -15.22 -2.50 -26.66
N PRO A 58 -16.10 -1.70 -26.03
CA PRO A 58 -15.69 -0.43 -25.46
C PRO A 58 -14.56 -0.64 -24.44
N ALA A 59 -13.64 0.33 -24.37
CA ALA A 59 -12.55 0.29 -23.40
C ALA A 59 -13.15 0.19 -21.98
N PRO A 60 -12.74 -0.77 -21.14
CA PRO A 60 -13.17 -0.81 -19.75
C PRO A 60 -12.81 0.51 -19.08
N ALA A 61 -13.78 1.11 -18.38
CA ALA A 61 -13.54 2.27 -17.56
C ALA A 61 -12.58 1.88 -16.43
N TYR A 62 -11.49 2.64 -16.26
CA TYR A 62 -10.59 2.50 -15.11
C TYR A 62 -11.29 3.00 -13.85
N VAL A 63 -12.23 2.21 -13.35
CA VAL A 63 -12.91 2.53 -12.11
C VAL A 63 -12.05 1.98 -10.98
N ARG A 64 -11.35 2.86 -10.26
CA ARG A 64 -10.88 2.53 -8.91
C ARG A 64 -12.12 2.34 -8.05
N ARG A 65 -12.61 1.11 -7.96
CA ARG A 65 -13.69 0.78 -7.04
C ARG A 65 -13.09 0.69 -5.65
N GLN A 66 -13.56 1.53 -4.73
CA GLN A 66 -13.18 1.43 -3.32
C GLN A 66 -13.86 0.20 -2.67
N ASN A 67 -15.10 -0.09 -3.07
CA ASN A 67 -15.98 -1.12 -2.53
C ASN A 67 -16.61 -1.99 -3.64
N GLY A 68 -17.00 -3.22 -3.30
CA GLY A 68 -17.58 -4.21 -4.23
C GLY A 68 -16.49 -5.02 -4.96
N GLY A 69 -16.90 -5.92 -5.86
CA GLY A 69 -15.96 -6.61 -6.76
C GLY A 69 -15.12 -7.75 -6.17
N GLY A 70 -15.16 -7.94 -4.84
CA GLY A 70 -14.35 -8.93 -4.14
C GLY A 70 -12.90 -8.47 -4.01
N SER A 71 -12.28 -8.76 -2.87
CA SER A 71 -10.92 -8.34 -2.57
C SER A 71 -10.27 -9.28 -1.56
N VAL A 72 -8.94 -9.37 -1.59
CA VAL A 72 -8.14 -10.05 -0.58
C VAL A 72 -7.33 -9.00 0.16
N MET A 73 -7.42 -8.99 1.50
CA MET A 73 -6.53 -8.22 2.35
C MET A 73 -5.39 -9.12 2.80
N VAL A 74 -4.16 -8.65 2.64
CA VAL A 74 -2.96 -9.36 3.09
C VAL A 74 -2.18 -8.49 4.05
N TRP A 75 -1.57 -9.11 5.05
CA TRP A 75 -0.50 -8.52 5.84
C TRP A 75 0.82 -9.16 5.44
N GLY A 76 1.87 -8.36 5.39
CA GLY A 76 3.21 -8.83 5.09
C GLY A 76 4.26 -7.95 5.75
N ALA A 77 5.46 -8.50 5.87
CA ALA A 77 6.61 -7.79 6.39
C ALA A 77 7.85 -8.12 5.56
N PHE A 78 8.82 -7.21 5.55
CA PHE A 78 10.12 -7.44 4.93
C PHE A 78 11.22 -6.64 5.62
N SER A 79 12.45 -7.09 5.46
CA SER A 79 13.68 -6.40 5.87
C SER A 79 14.77 -6.62 4.82
N ALA A 80 15.97 -6.10 5.09
CA ALA A 80 17.14 -6.38 4.26
C ALA A 80 17.45 -7.88 4.14
N ALA A 81 17.06 -8.70 5.12
CA ALA A 81 17.29 -10.15 5.12
C ALA A 81 16.28 -10.93 4.26
N GLY A 82 15.13 -10.34 3.92
CA GLY A 82 14.10 -11.00 3.13
C GLY A 82 12.68 -10.64 3.54
N LYS A 83 11.72 -11.44 3.10
CA LYS A 83 10.28 -11.21 3.30
C LYS A 83 9.63 -12.27 4.18
N SER A 84 8.62 -11.88 4.94
CA SER A 84 7.78 -12.80 5.69
C SER A 84 6.85 -13.60 4.76
N LYS A 85 6.19 -14.61 5.33
CA LYS A 85 5.03 -15.23 4.70
C LYS A 85 3.87 -14.23 4.76
N LEU A 86 3.12 -14.11 3.66
CA LEU A 86 1.91 -13.30 3.64
C LEU A 86 0.81 -13.97 4.46
N ALA A 87 0.17 -13.20 5.34
CA ALA A 87 -1.02 -13.61 6.06
C ALA A 87 -2.26 -13.09 5.33
N ILE A 88 -3.21 -13.97 5.02
CA ILE A 88 -4.50 -13.56 4.47
C ILE A 88 -5.38 -13.12 5.63
N LEU A 89 -5.77 -11.85 5.61
CA LEU A 89 -6.62 -11.24 6.62
C LEU A 89 -8.10 -11.37 6.21
N ARG A 90 -8.94 -11.77 7.16
CA ARG A 90 -10.39 -11.90 6.96
C ARG A 90 -11.11 -10.90 7.87
N GLY A 91 -12.03 -10.14 7.29
CA GLY A 91 -12.78 -9.12 8.02
C GLY A 91 -11.93 -7.96 8.52
N CYS A 92 -12.50 -7.12 9.39
CA CYS A 92 -11.79 -6.02 10.04
C CYS A 92 -10.83 -6.58 11.10
N GLN A 93 -9.58 -6.14 11.06
CA GLN A 93 -8.61 -6.49 12.11
C GLN A 93 -8.86 -5.62 13.35
N ASN A 94 -8.74 -6.24 14.52
CA ASN A 94 -8.80 -5.58 15.81
C ASN A 94 -7.47 -5.80 16.55
N SER A 95 -7.18 -4.94 17.53
CA SER A 95 -6.14 -5.26 18.49
C SER A 95 -6.67 -6.37 19.41
N ALA A 96 -5.83 -7.35 19.72
CA ALA A 96 -6.07 -8.19 20.88
C ALA A 96 -6.05 -7.28 22.14
N ARG A 97 -6.94 -7.56 23.10
CA ARG A 97 -6.90 -6.93 24.42
C ARG A 97 -5.81 -7.53 25.27
#